data_AF-A0A1F2QD09-F1
#
_entry.id   AF-A0A1F2QD09-F1
#
_cell.length_a   1.000
_cell.length_b   1.000
_cell.length_c   1.000
_cell.angle_alpha   90.00
_cell.angle_beta   90.00
_cell.angle_gamma   90.00
#
_symmetry.space_group_name_H-M   'P 1'
#
loop_
_entity.id
_entity.type
_entity.pdbx_description
1 polymer ?
#
loop_
_entity_poly.entity_id
_entity_poly.type
_entity_poly.pdbx_seq_one_letter_code
_entity_poly.pdbx_strand_id
1 'polypeptide(L)'
;MTEFHLVPPETEVTASGDGQAFEAAPGGPRLFVVRLDLSKTIEQQSLELSLWGSADGESWGTMPLLKFPQRFYAGSTQMVLDLTARPEVRFIRARWDLNRWGRVRPEPMFRFTVTARPAG
;
A
#
# COMPACT_ATOMS: atom_id res chain seq x y z
N MET A 1 4.18 17.31 -10.92
CA MET A 1 3.39 16.07 -10.92
C MET A 1 2.81 15.86 -9.54
N THR A 2 1.53 15.55 -9.43
CA THR A 2 0.88 15.34 -8.14
C THR A 2 1.18 13.93 -7.64
N GLU A 3 1.71 13.83 -6.43
CA GLU A 3 1.87 12.60 -5.67
C GLU A 3 0.68 12.44 -4.72
N PHE A 4 0.17 11.23 -4.58
CA PHE A 4 -0.99 10.91 -3.76
C PHE A 4 -0.59 9.96 -2.63
N HIS A 5 -1.14 10.17 -1.43
CA HIS A 5 -0.90 9.30 -0.29
C HIS A 5 -2.00 8.23 -0.20
N LEU A 6 -1.63 6.97 -0.43
CA LEU A 6 -2.50 5.82 -0.15
C LEU A 6 -2.46 5.46 1.35
N VAL A 7 -1.32 5.77 2.00
CA VAL A 7 -1.17 5.80 3.45
C VAL A 7 -0.46 7.10 3.80
N PRO A 8 -1.04 7.97 4.66
CA PRO A 8 -0.46 9.27 5.00
C PRO A 8 0.92 9.19 5.67
N PRO A 9 1.70 10.29 5.66
CA PRO A 9 2.93 10.40 6.44
C PRO A 9 2.68 10.18 7.93
N GLU A 10 3.72 9.72 8.65
CA GLU A 10 3.68 9.46 10.09
C GLU A 10 2.59 8.47 10.56
N THR A 11 2.03 7.66 9.65
CA THR A 11 1.06 6.62 10.02
C THR A 11 1.77 5.50 10.77
N GLU A 12 1.44 5.33 12.06
CA GLU A 12 1.87 4.21 12.90
C GLU A 12 0.72 3.22 13.07
N VAL A 13 0.95 1.94 12.78
CA VAL A 13 -0.06 0.88 12.84
C VAL A 13 0.38 -0.28 13.73
N THR A 14 -0.59 -0.85 14.43
CA THR A 14 -0.43 -2.01 15.31
C THR A 14 -1.34 -3.19 14.94
N ALA A 15 -2.13 -3.06 13.87
CA ALA A 15 -2.99 -4.11 13.33
C ALA A 15 -3.02 -4.04 11.79
N SER A 16 -3.39 -5.15 11.14
CA SER A 16 -3.70 -5.20 9.71
C SER A 16 -4.84 -4.24 9.37
N GLY A 17 -4.86 -3.72 8.14
CA GLY A 17 -5.85 -2.74 7.75
C GLY A 17 -5.76 -2.29 6.30
N ASP A 18 -6.61 -1.33 5.98
CA ASP A 18 -6.75 -0.74 4.66
C ASP A 18 -6.49 0.77 4.74
N GLY A 19 -5.84 1.30 3.71
CA GLY A 19 -5.60 2.72 3.53
C GLY A 19 -6.79 3.42 2.87
N GLN A 20 -6.63 4.71 2.63
CA GLN A 20 -7.66 5.50 1.96
C GLN A 20 -7.83 5.05 0.50
N ALA A 21 -9.07 4.97 0.06
CA ALA A 21 -9.39 4.78 -1.35
C ALA A 21 -9.05 6.06 -2.13
N PHE A 22 -8.25 5.90 -3.18
CA PHE A 22 -7.89 6.94 -4.13
C PHE A 22 -8.59 6.69 -5.45
N GLU A 23 -9.29 7.69 -5.98
CA GLU A 23 -9.92 7.61 -7.29
C GLU A 23 -8.89 7.82 -8.41
N ALA A 24 -8.59 6.76 -9.13
CA ALA A 24 -7.85 6.79 -10.38
C ALA A 24 -8.80 7.22 -11.51
N ALA A 25 -8.81 8.53 -11.79
CA ALA A 25 -9.71 9.13 -12.79
C ALA A 25 -9.75 8.33 -14.11
N PRO A 26 -10.94 8.04 -14.68
CA PRO A 26 -11.08 7.23 -15.90
C PRO A 26 -10.31 7.75 -17.13
N GLY A 27 -10.10 9.07 -17.23
CA GLY A 27 -9.29 9.72 -18.27
C GLY A 27 -7.89 10.14 -17.81
N GLY A 28 -7.48 9.73 -16.61
CA GLY A 28 -6.20 10.08 -16.01
C GLY A 28 -5.09 9.06 -16.29
N PRO A 29 -3.91 9.24 -15.66
CA PRO A 29 -2.82 8.29 -15.75
C PRO A 29 -3.25 6.86 -15.37
N ARG A 30 -2.76 5.87 -16.13
CA ARG A 30 -3.00 4.44 -15.87
C ARG A 30 -1.77 3.69 -15.40
N LEU A 31 -0.61 4.34 -15.44
CA LEU A 31 0.66 3.81 -14.96
C LEU A 31 1.12 4.67 -13.77
N PHE A 32 1.46 4.02 -12.65
CA PHE A 32 1.89 4.69 -11.43
C PHE A 32 3.17 4.08 -10.90
N VAL A 33 4.06 4.92 -10.36
CA VAL A 33 5.11 4.47 -9.45
C VAL A 33 4.57 4.56 -8.04
N VAL A 34 4.53 3.42 -7.36
CA VAL A 34 4.09 3.29 -5.97
C VAL A 34 5.32 3.13 -5.09
N ARG A 35 5.47 3.97 -4.07
CA ARG A 35 6.56 3.90 -3.10
C ARG A 35 6.01 3.51 -1.74
N LEU A 36 6.66 2.54 -1.11
CA LEU A 36 6.56 2.26 0.32
C LEU A 36 7.81 2.81 1.00
N ASP A 37 7.63 3.69 1.97
CA ASP A 37 8.70 4.18 2.85
C ASP A 37 8.41 3.70 4.27
N LEU A 38 9.16 2.68 4.71
CA LEU A 38 9.06 2.11 6.06
C LEU A 38 10.12 2.74 6.96
N SER A 39 9.69 3.60 7.89
CA SER A 39 10.59 4.40 8.74
C SER A 39 10.81 3.81 10.14
N LYS A 40 9.84 3.03 10.67
CA LYS A 40 9.95 2.42 11.99
C LYS A 40 9.43 0.98 11.97
N THR A 41 10.20 0.09 12.58
CA THR A 41 9.86 -1.32 12.81
C THR A 41 10.60 -1.79 14.07
N ILE A 42 10.12 -2.86 14.70
CA ILE A 42 10.81 -3.60 15.76
C ILE A 42 11.23 -4.98 15.24
N GLU A 43 12.03 -5.70 16.02
CA GLU A 43 12.47 -7.05 15.66
C GLU A 43 11.33 -8.08 15.68
N GLN A 44 11.46 -9.14 14.86
CA GLN A 44 10.57 -10.31 14.84
C GLN A 44 9.11 -10.01 14.47
N GLN A 45 8.93 -9.22 13.42
CA GLN A 45 7.63 -8.93 12.81
C GLN A 45 7.81 -8.74 11.31
N SER A 46 6.70 -8.80 10.57
CA SER A 46 6.69 -8.56 9.13
C SER A 46 5.49 -7.70 8.72
N LEU A 47 5.71 -6.88 7.71
CA LEU A 47 4.71 -6.11 6.99
C LEU A 47 4.58 -6.67 5.58
N GLU A 48 3.38 -7.08 5.21
CA GLU A 48 3.01 -7.34 3.83
C GLU A 48 2.13 -6.21 3.32
N LEU A 49 2.54 -5.55 2.24
CA LEU A 49 1.77 -4.48 1.62
C LEU A 49 1.28 -4.92 0.24
N SER A 50 0.03 -4.61 -0.06
CA SER A 50 -0.57 -4.85 -1.38
C SER A 50 -1.45 -3.69 -1.80
N LEU A 51 -1.59 -3.48 -3.11
CA LEU A 51 -2.56 -2.55 -3.66
C LEU A 51 -3.75 -3.30 -4.25
N TRP A 52 -4.94 -2.78 -4.02
CA TRP A 52 -6.22 -3.36 -4.43
C TRP A 52 -6.96 -2.39 -5.33
N GLY A 53 -7.74 -2.94 -6.27
CA GLY A 53 -8.53 -2.19 -7.22
C GLY A 53 -10.01 -2.37 -7.00
N SER A 54 -10.78 -1.33 -7.25
CA SER A 54 -12.24 -1.37 -7.16
C SER A 54 -12.86 -0.54 -8.29
N ALA A 55 -14.03 -0.96 -8.76
CA ALA A 55 -14.83 -0.22 -9.73
C ALA A 55 -15.75 0.82 -9.05
N ASP A 56 -16.15 0.56 -7.81
CA ASP A 56 -17.17 1.31 -7.06
C ASP A 56 -16.66 1.96 -5.77
N GLY A 57 -15.46 1.59 -5.30
CA GLY A 57 -14.86 2.04 -4.05
C GLY A 57 -15.25 1.19 -2.83
N GLU A 58 -16.12 0.20 -3.01
CA GLU A 58 -16.68 -0.64 -1.94
C GLU A 58 -16.22 -2.09 -2.09
N SER A 59 -16.23 -2.61 -3.32
CA SER A 59 -15.87 -3.98 -3.68
C SER A 59 -14.46 -4.03 -4.24
N TRP A 60 -13.54 -4.69 -3.53
CA TRP A 60 -12.10 -4.66 -3.85
C TRP A 60 -11.58 -5.90 -4.57
N GLY A 61 -12.47 -6.80 -5.02
CA GLY A 61 -12.09 -8.05 -5.70
C GLY A 61 -11.45 -9.08 -4.77
N THR A 62 -10.87 -10.12 -5.36
CA THR A 62 -10.33 -11.30 -4.63
C THR A 62 -8.80 -11.40 -4.67
N MET A 63 -8.14 -10.61 -5.52
CA MET A 63 -6.68 -10.60 -5.66
C MET A 63 -6.15 -9.17 -5.71
N PRO A 64 -4.95 -8.93 -5.15
CA PRO A 64 -4.32 -7.62 -5.25
C PRO A 64 -3.88 -7.33 -6.69
N LEU A 65 -3.88 -6.06 -7.06
CA LEU A 65 -3.30 -5.57 -8.31
C LEU A 65 -1.78 -5.63 -8.31
N LEU A 66 -1.18 -5.47 -7.13
CA LEU A 66 0.26 -5.41 -6.89
C LEU A 66 0.55 -5.87 -5.46
N LYS A 67 1.57 -6.70 -5.25
CA LYS A 67 2.03 -7.10 -3.91
C LYS A 67 3.51 -6.78 -3.76
N PHE A 68 3.87 -6.07 -2.70
CA PHE A 68 5.25 -5.77 -2.37
C PHE A 68 5.95 -7.00 -1.78
N PRO A 69 7.29 -7.12 -1.95
CA PRO A 69 8.07 -8.04 -1.14
C PRO A 69 7.83 -7.76 0.35
N GLN A 70 7.69 -8.82 1.13
CA GLN A 70 7.52 -8.77 2.57
C GLN A 70 8.65 -7.97 3.24
N ARG A 71 8.32 -7.15 4.22
CA ARG A 71 9.24 -6.22 4.88
C ARG A 71 9.45 -6.55 6.34
N PHE A 72 10.71 -6.50 6.76
CA PHE A 72 11.14 -6.74 8.14
C PHE A 72 11.88 -5.53 8.71
N TYR A 73 12.61 -4.80 7.85
CA TYR A 73 13.49 -3.69 8.21
C TYR A 73 13.07 -2.39 7.56
N ALA A 74 13.47 -1.27 8.17
CA ALA A 74 13.30 0.06 7.60
C ALA A 74 13.96 0.20 6.22
N GLY A 75 13.37 1.04 5.39
CA GLY A 75 13.85 1.30 4.03
C GLY A 75 12.72 1.62 3.07
N SER A 76 13.12 1.94 1.84
CA SER A 76 12.22 2.34 0.77
C SER A 76 12.14 1.28 -0.31
N THR A 77 10.98 1.10 -0.93
CA THR A 77 10.83 0.30 -2.14
C THR A 77 9.84 0.94 -3.08
N GLN A 78 10.14 0.86 -4.37
CA GLN A 78 9.23 1.27 -5.43
C GLN A 78 8.80 0.08 -6.26
N MET A 79 7.57 0.14 -6.75
CA MET A 79 7.02 -0.80 -7.71
C MET A 79 6.15 -0.03 -8.71
N VAL A 80 5.90 -0.61 -9.89
CA VAL A 80 5.04 -0.04 -10.91
C VAL A 80 3.67 -0.70 -10.83
N LEU A 81 2.61 0.11 -10.78
CA LEU A 81 1.23 -0.31 -10.94
C LEU A 81 0.75 0.08 -12.35
N ASP A 82 0.39 -0.91 -13.15
CA ASP A 82 -0.20 -0.71 -14.49
C ASP A 82 -1.69 -1.11 -14.47
N LEU A 83 -2.54 -0.14 -14.78
CA LEU A 83 -4.00 -0.27 -14.88
C LEU A 83 -4.49 -0.18 -16.32
N THR A 84 -3.60 -0.17 -17.31
CA THR A 84 -3.94 0.01 -18.74
C THR A 84 -4.86 -1.11 -19.23
N ALA A 85 -4.57 -2.35 -18.83
CA ALA A 85 -5.39 -3.51 -19.16
C ALA A 85 -6.59 -3.73 -18.20
N ARG A 86 -6.84 -2.78 -17.28
CA ARG A 86 -7.88 -2.87 -16.25
C ARG A 86 -8.76 -1.62 -16.19
N PRO A 87 -9.40 -1.20 -17.29
CA PRO A 87 -10.18 0.04 -17.36
C PRO A 87 -11.35 0.11 -16.36
N GLU A 88 -11.81 -1.03 -15.87
CA GLU A 88 -12.83 -1.15 -14.82
C GLU A 88 -12.38 -0.63 -13.46
N VAL A 89 -11.07 -0.62 -13.18
CA VAL A 89 -10.54 -0.10 -11.92
C VAL A 89 -10.60 1.43 -11.91
N ARG A 90 -11.40 1.96 -10.99
CA ARG A 90 -11.61 3.39 -10.72
C ARG A 90 -11.04 3.84 -9.39
N PHE A 91 -10.93 2.93 -8.43
CA PHE A 91 -10.36 3.21 -7.11
C PHE A 91 -9.20 2.26 -6.84
N ILE A 92 -8.15 2.79 -6.21
CA ILE A 92 -7.06 2.00 -5.67
C ILE A 92 -6.89 2.29 -4.18
N ARG A 93 -6.45 1.31 -3.40
CA ARG A 93 -6.03 1.52 -2.01
C ARG A 93 -4.89 0.60 -1.64
N ALA A 94 -4.16 0.98 -0.61
CA ALA A 94 -3.22 0.09 0.07
C ALA A 94 -3.97 -0.82 1.07
N ARG A 95 -3.47 -2.04 1.24
CA ARG A 95 -3.81 -2.96 2.32
C ARG A 95 -2.52 -3.46 2.94
N TRP A 96 -2.46 -3.51 4.26
CA TRP A 96 -1.34 -4.07 5.00
C TRP A 96 -1.77 -5.22 5.90
N ASP A 97 -0.95 -6.25 5.92
CA ASP A 97 -1.05 -7.36 6.85
C ASP A 97 0.18 -7.37 7.76
N LEU A 98 -0.06 -7.37 9.07
CA LEU A 98 1.00 -7.40 10.08
C LEU A 98 1.08 -8.79 10.69
N ASN A 99 2.30 -9.30 10.82
CA ASN A 99 2.56 -10.53 11.54
C ASN A 99 3.66 -10.32 12.58
N ARG A 100 3.53 -10.98 13.72
CA ARG A 100 4.36 -10.75 14.91
C ARG A 100 4.66 -12.09 15.58
N TRP A 101 5.94 -12.39 15.78
CA TRP A 101 6.37 -13.66 16.41
C TRP A 101 7.40 -13.51 17.53
N GLY A 102 7.72 -12.29 17.93
CA GLY A 102 8.60 -12.06 19.08
C GLY A 102 7.84 -12.03 20.40
N ARG A 103 8.60 -12.23 21.48
CA ARG A 103 8.04 -12.60 22.79
C ARG A 103 7.91 -11.44 23.79
N VAL A 104 8.58 -10.31 23.53
CA VAL A 104 8.72 -9.20 24.50
C VAL A 104 7.59 -8.17 24.40
N ARG A 105 7.09 -7.92 23.19
CA ARG A 105 5.88 -7.10 22.93
C ARG A 105 4.93 -7.87 22.03
N PRO A 106 3.66 -8.09 22.42
CA PRO A 106 2.73 -8.92 21.66
C PRO A 106 2.18 -8.21 20.42
N GLU A 107 2.15 -6.88 20.40
CA GLU A 107 1.60 -6.10 19.29
C GLU A 107 2.69 -5.75 18.25
N PRO A 108 2.43 -5.95 16.94
CA PRO A 108 3.28 -5.41 15.90
C PRO A 108 3.26 -3.88 15.95
N MET A 109 4.32 -3.25 15.43
CA MET A 109 4.41 -1.79 15.33
C MET A 109 5.21 -1.41 14.09
N PHE A 110 4.55 -0.78 13.13
CA PHE A 110 5.19 -0.23 11.94
C PHE A 110 4.83 1.23 11.77
N ARG A 111 5.78 2.06 11.32
CA ARG A 111 5.49 3.41 10.80
C ARG A 111 5.90 3.48 9.35
N PHE A 112 4.96 3.76 8.47
CA PHE A 112 5.24 3.84 7.05
C PHE A 112 4.32 4.78 6.31
N THR A 113 4.74 5.17 5.11
CA THR A 113 3.95 5.93 4.15
C THR A 113 3.86 5.11 2.86
N VAL A 114 2.73 5.23 2.16
CA VAL A 114 2.59 4.68 0.81
C VAL A 114 2.13 5.79 -0.10
N THR A 115 2.91 6.06 -1.14
CA THR A 115 2.58 7.07 -2.14
C THR A 115 2.42 6.46 -3.52
N ALA A 116 1.58 7.06 -4.34
CA ALA A 116 1.42 6.74 -5.74
C ALA A 116 1.57 8.04 -6.54
N ARG A 117 2.42 7.99 -7.56
CA ARG A 117 2.58 9.09 -8.52
C ARG A 117 2.42 8.56 -9.94
N PRO A 118 1.85 9.32 -10.87
CA PRO A 118 1.87 8.98 -12.29
C PRO A 118 3.28 8.65 -12.78
N ALA A 119 3.39 7.60 -13.59
CA ALA A 119 4.61 7.23 -14.29
C ALA A 119 4.51 7.82 -15.71
N GLY A 120 4.89 9.09 -15.87
CA GLY A 120 4.84 9.79 -17.15
C GLY A 120 4.66 11.27 -16.98
#